data_AF-A0AAD2G4G1-F1
#
_entry.id   AF-A0AAD2G4G1-F1
#
_cell.length_a   1.000
_cell.length_b   1.000
_cell.length_c   1.000
_cell.angle_alpha   90.00
_cell.angle_beta   90.00
_cell.angle_gamma   90.00
#
_symmetry.space_group_name_H-M   'P 1'
#
loop_
_entity.id
_entity.type
_entity.pdbx_description
1 polymer ?
#
loop_
_entity_poly.entity_id
_entity_poly.type
_entity_poly.pdbx_seq_one_letter_code
_entity_poly.pdbx_strand_id
1 'polypeptide(L)'
;MPKLSICICFTFLLLLTDAAIQPMLVLQHIRQQVQIRQDPIINGVVGGVLFCASDVLAQRLEHCEKKSIAKHLLATDRAFYRTVDWKRSSSAGMLGACLSCGLYPAGYGVIDKMWKGKDLISSAQKSVVEIFTVGLVANSLSMLVRGLAPTSRPGSNNYSPAQVMMHIIEELPKVTKDDFKFWFPYNMAAFTFIPTPVRPLTTMLMDSIWQTYMSLRSNNFENQTQGGIKLV
;
A
#
# COMPACT_ATOMS: atom_id res chain seq x y z
N MET A 1 -10.04 12.72 7.53
CA MET A 1 -8.76 12.68 6.78
C MET A 1 -8.86 12.66 5.23
N PRO A 2 -9.93 13.11 4.53
CA PRO A 2 -9.99 12.99 3.06
C PRO A 2 -9.08 13.98 2.29
N LYS A 3 -8.67 15.10 2.92
CA LYS A 3 -7.89 16.16 2.25
C LYS A 3 -6.41 15.82 2.05
N LEU A 4 -5.83 14.98 2.92
CA LEU A 4 -4.40 14.64 2.87
C LEU A 4 -4.10 13.61 1.76
N SER A 5 -5.03 12.68 1.51
CA SER A 5 -4.87 11.63 0.49
C SER A 5 -4.85 12.17 -0.94
N ILE A 6 -5.57 13.27 -1.21
CA ILE A 6 -5.67 13.84 -2.57
C ILE A 6 -4.40 14.62 -2.94
N CYS A 7 -3.81 15.35 -1.98
CA CYS A 7 -2.59 16.13 -2.25
C CYS A 7 -1.38 15.24 -2.57
N ILE A 8 -1.20 14.13 -1.84
CA ILE A 8 -0.06 13.22 -2.07
C ILE A 8 -0.16 12.55 -3.44
N CYS A 9 -1.35 12.10 -3.85
CA CYS A 9 -1.56 11.50 -5.16
C CYS A 9 -1.29 12.50 -6.31
N PHE A 10 -1.65 13.76 -6.16
CA PHE A 10 -1.49 14.78 -7.21
C PHE A 10 -0.03 15.19 -7.41
N THR A 11 0.73 15.36 -6.32
CA THR A 11 2.17 15.68 -6.41
C THR A 11 2.96 14.53 -7.02
N PHE A 12 2.59 13.28 -6.74
CA PHE A 12 3.25 12.11 -7.33
C PHE A 12 2.90 11.94 -8.82
N LEU A 13 1.66 12.21 -9.22
CA LEU A 13 1.26 12.21 -10.64
C LEU A 13 2.02 13.28 -11.44
N LEU A 14 2.20 14.48 -10.87
CA LEU A 14 2.93 15.58 -11.51
C LEU A 14 4.42 15.29 -11.68
N LEU A 15 5.05 14.65 -10.69
CA LEU A 15 6.44 14.20 -10.80
C LEU A 15 6.63 13.11 -11.86
N LEU A 16 5.63 12.23 -12.05
CA LEU A 16 5.65 11.22 -13.10
C LEU A 16 5.44 11.81 -14.50
N THR A 17 4.65 12.88 -14.62
CA THR A 17 4.43 13.56 -15.92
C THR A 17 5.63 14.39 -16.37
N ASP A 18 6.35 15.05 -15.45
CA ASP A 18 7.55 15.82 -15.80
C ASP A 18 8.71 14.91 -16.23
N ALA A 19 8.81 13.70 -15.66
CA ALA A 19 9.79 12.70 -16.08
C ALA A 19 9.46 12.05 -17.44
N ALA A 20 8.22 12.17 -17.94
CA ALA A 20 7.78 11.58 -19.20
C ALA A 20 8.13 12.43 -20.44
N ILE A 21 8.67 13.64 -20.25
CA ILE A 21 8.98 14.61 -21.31
C ILE A 21 10.50 14.71 -21.52
N GLN A 22 11.16 13.57 -21.78
CA GLN A 22 12.51 13.52 -22.38
C GLN A 22 12.59 12.35 -23.38
N PRO A 23 13.18 12.56 -24.57
CA PRO A 23 12.75 11.88 -25.78
C PRO A 23 13.36 10.48 -25.97
N MET A 24 12.54 9.61 -26.55
CA MET A 24 12.71 8.26 -27.14
C MET A 24 14.10 7.57 -27.19
N LEU A 25 15.22 8.28 -27.33
CA LEU A 25 16.59 7.75 -27.35
C LEU A 25 17.06 7.30 -25.96
N VAL A 26 16.75 8.06 -24.91
CA VAL A 26 17.04 7.66 -23.52
C VAL A 26 16.23 6.42 -23.17
N LEU A 27 14.98 6.31 -23.65
CA LEU A 27 14.11 5.14 -23.44
C LEU A 27 14.61 3.88 -24.15
N GLN A 28 15.29 3.97 -25.30
CA GLN A 28 15.89 2.80 -25.96
C GLN A 28 17.14 2.31 -25.21
N HIS A 29 17.99 3.22 -24.75
CA HIS A 29 19.17 2.86 -23.96
C HIS A 29 18.78 2.32 -22.58
N ILE A 30 17.80 2.95 -21.93
CA ILE A 30 17.14 2.44 -20.73
C ILE A 30 16.43 1.12 -21.02
N ARG A 31 15.80 0.88 -22.18
CA ARG A 31 15.22 -0.44 -22.47
C ARG A 31 16.25 -1.57 -22.52
N GLN A 32 17.46 -1.31 -23.04
CA GLN A 32 18.54 -2.29 -23.06
C GLN A 32 19.21 -2.46 -21.68
N GLN A 33 19.33 -1.39 -20.90
CA GLN A 33 19.91 -1.41 -19.55
C GLN A 33 18.90 -1.89 -18.47
N VAL A 34 17.61 -1.62 -18.68
CA VAL A 34 16.45 -2.02 -17.87
C VAL A 34 15.78 -3.26 -18.44
N GLN A 35 16.58 -4.14 -19.04
CA GLN A 35 16.47 -5.56 -18.72
C GLN A 35 17.12 -5.84 -17.35
N ILE A 36 16.90 -4.95 -16.37
CA ILE A 36 17.04 -5.28 -14.95
C ILE A 36 16.12 -6.48 -14.81
N ARG A 37 16.72 -7.68 -14.74
CA ARG A 37 16.01 -8.88 -14.35
C ARG A 37 15.28 -8.47 -13.07
N GLN A 38 13.95 -8.46 -13.14
CA GLN A 38 13.15 -8.34 -11.93
C GLN A 38 13.43 -9.59 -11.14
N ASP A 39 14.50 -9.54 -10.35
CA ASP A 39 14.85 -10.61 -9.46
C ASP A 39 13.76 -10.61 -8.39
N PRO A 40 12.97 -11.70 -8.30
CA PRO A 40 11.91 -11.78 -7.31
C PRO A 40 12.43 -11.53 -5.89
N ILE A 41 13.68 -11.91 -5.60
CA ILE A 41 14.32 -11.69 -4.32
C ILE A 41 14.53 -10.20 -4.07
N ILE A 42 15.06 -9.46 -5.05
CA ILE A 42 15.28 -8.00 -4.91
C ILE A 42 13.93 -7.30 -4.72
N ASN A 43 12.91 -7.65 -5.51
CA ASN A 43 11.56 -7.09 -5.34
C ASN A 43 11.00 -7.40 -3.95
N GLY A 44 11.19 -8.62 -3.45
CA GLY A 44 10.79 -9.00 -2.09
C GLY A 44 11.49 -8.16 -1.02
N VAL A 45 12.81 -7.97 -1.11
CA VAL A 45 13.57 -7.15 -0.16
C VAL A 45 13.09 -5.70 -0.18
N VAL A 46 13.00 -5.09 -1.37
CA VAL A 46 12.56 -3.70 -1.50
C VAL A 46 11.12 -3.54 -0.98
N GLY A 47 10.23 -4.49 -1.31
CA GLY A 47 8.85 -4.48 -0.85
C GLY A 47 8.72 -4.58 0.66
N GLY A 48 9.50 -5.47 1.27
CA GLY A 48 9.49 -5.61 2.71
C GLY A 48 10.04 -4.39 3.44
N VAL A 49 11.11 -3.78 2.92
CA VAL A 49 11.64 -2.52 3.47
C VAL A 49 10.61 -1.40 3.36
N LEU A 50 9.98 -1.22 2.19
CA LEU A 50 8.99 -0.17 1.96
C LEU A 50 7.78 -0.33 2.87
N PHE A 51 7.22 -1.54 3.00
CA PHE A 51 6.07 -1.78 3.86
C PHE A 51 6.39 -1.60 5.35
N CYS A 52 7.57 -2.07 5.78
CA CYS A 52 8.03 -1.86 7.16
C CYS A 52 8.14 -0.36 7.46
N ALA A 53 8.80 0.41 6.58
CA ALA A 53 8.91 1.86 6.72
C ALA A 53 7.54 2.55 6.71
N SER A 54 6.61 2.07 5.89
CA SER A 54 5.24 2.60 5.78
C SER A 54 4.44 2.41 7.07
N ASP A 55 4.61 1.28 7.75
CA ASP A 55 3.99 1.01 9.04
C ASP A 55 4.62 1.86 10.16
N VAL A 56 5.96 2.00 10.18
CA VAL A 56 6.65 2.92 11.11
C VAL A 56 6.16 4.36 10.92
N LEU A 57 5.96 4.79 9.67
CA LEU A 57 5.38 6.10 9.37
C LEU A 57 3.94 6.23 9.90
N ALA A 58 3.10 5.21 9.70
CA ALA A 58 1.74 5.20 10.24
C ALA A 58 1.75 5.32 11.78
N GLN A 59 2.61 4.56 12.46
CA GLN A 59 2.77 4.65 13.92
C GLN A 59 3.24 6.04 14.37
N ARG A 60 4.10 6.72 13.59
CA ARG A 60 4.50 8.11 13.86
C ARG A 60 3.31 9.05 13.78
N LEU A 61 2.48 8.92 12.74
CA LEU A 61 1.29 9.73 12.56
C LEU A 61 0.26 9.51 13.68
N GLU A 62 0.04 8.25 14.09
CA GLU A 62 -0.81 7.88 15.24
C GLU A 62 -0.30 8.50 16.55
N HIS A 63 1.03 8.55 16.73
CA HIS A 63 1.65 9.17 17.90
C HIS A 63 1.50 10.69 17.90
N CYS A 64 1.57 11.33 16.72
CA CYS A 64 1.34 12.76 16.56
C CYS A 64 -0.11 13.16 16.79
N GLU A 65 -1.10 12.33 16.42
CA GLU A 65 -2.52 12.63 16.66
C GLU A 65 -2.87 12.67 18.15
N LYS A 66 -2.26 11.80 18.97
CA LYS A 66 -2.52 11.72 20.42
C LYS A 66 -1.92 12.87 21.24
N LYS A 67 -0.96 13.63 20.70
CA LYS A 67 -0.27 14.71 21.41
C LYS A 67 -0.44 16.01 20.63
N SER A 68 -0.96 17.06 21.29
CA SER A 68 -1.12 18.39 20.67
C SER A 68 0.10 18.79 19.82
N ILE A 69 -0.15 19.05 18.53
CA ILE A 69 0.82 19.24 17.43
C ILE A 69 1.97 20.21 17.81
N ALA A 70 1.69 21.20 18.66
CA ALA A 70 2.62 22.26 19.03
C ALA A 70 3.83 21.80 19.87
N LYS A 71 3.74 20.71 20.64
CA LYS A 71 4.87 20.21 21.46
C LYS A 71 5.80 19.24 20.72
N HIS A 72 5.47 18.84 19.49
CA HIS A 72 6.06 17.66 18.85
C HIS A 72 7.11 17.95 17.78
N LEU A 73 7.15 19.17 17.22
CA LEU A 73 8.22 19.54 16.28
C LEU A 73 9.62 19.55 16.93
N LEU A 74 9.69 19.47 18.28
CA LEU A 74 10.93 19.45 19.05
C LEU A 74 11.12 18.19 19.92
N ALA A 75 10.15 17.25 19.91
CA ALA A 75 10.32 16.01 20.67
C ALA A 75 11.34 15.12 19.92
N THR A 76 12.40 14.75 20.62
CA THR A 76 13.53 14.00 20.07
C THR A 76 13.08 12.71 19.38
N ASP A 77 13.48 12.51 18.11
CA ASP A 77 13.18 11.29 17.31
C ASP A 77 13.51 10.00 18.08
N ARG A 78 14.51 10.05 18.96
CA ARG A 78 14.94 8.93 19.81
C ARG A 78 13.85 8.40 20.74
N ALA A 79 12.94 9.26 21.23
CA ALA A 79 11.83 8.83 22.08
C ALA A 79 10.78 8.06 21.27
N PHE A 80 10.52 8.46 20.03
CA PHE A 80 9.58 7.79 19.14
C PHE A 80 10.04 6.37 18.81
N TYR A 81 11.31 6.18 18.41
CA TYR A 81 11.83 4.86 18.03
C TYR A 81 11.77 3.81 19.15
N ARG A 82 11.75 4.24 20.41
CA ARG A 82 11.56 3.34 21.57
C ARG A 82 10.11 2.86 21.73
N THR A 83 9.16 3.55 21.11
CA THR A 83 7.73 3.25 21.18
C THR A 83 7.20 2.59 19.91
N VAL A 84 8.05 2.39 18.91
CA VAL A 84 7.68 1.68 17.67
C VAL A 84 7.39 0.21 17.99
N ASP A 85 6.23 -0.26 17.56
CA ASP A 85 5.89 -1.67 17.52
C ASP A 85 6.58 -2.32 16.32
N TRP A 86 7.78 -2.83 16.58
CA TRP A 86 8.59 -3.52 15.57
C TRP A 86 7.97 -4.85 15.13
N LYS A 87 7.10 -5.48 15.94
CA LYS A 87 6.41 -6.71 15.51
C LYS A 87 5.40 -6.39 14.41
N ARG A 88 4.56 -5.37 14.63
CA ARG A 88 3.63 -4.84 13.62
C ARG A 88 4.37 -4.44 12.34
N SER A 89 5.47 -3.70 12.48
CA SER A 89 6.27 -3.23 11.34
C SER A 89 6.90 -4.40 10.56
N SER A 90 7.45 -5.39 11.26
CA SER A 90 8.01 -6.59 10.64
C SER A 90 6.95 -7.44 9.93
N SER A 91 5.76 -7.61 10.51
CA SER A 91 4.64 -8.31 9.86
C SER A 91 4.22 -7.60 8.57
N ALA A 92 4.17 -6.26 8.58
CA ALA A 92 3.93 -5.47 7.38
C ALA A 92 5.05 -5.68 6.35
N GLY A 93 6.31 -5.69 6.78
CA GLY A 93 7.45 -5.98 5.92
C GLY A 93 7.40 -7.38 5.29
N MET A 94 7.04 -8.41 6.06
CA MET A 94 6.88 -9.76 5.52
C MET A 94 5.76 -9.81 4.46
N LEU A 95 4.63 -9.15 4.71
CA LEU A 95 3.57 -9.02 3.72
C LEU A 95 4.08 -8.32 2.45
N GLY A 96 4.77 -7.19 2.60
CA GLY A 96 5.35 -6.45 1.48
C GLY A 96 6.31 -7.28 0.65
N ALA A 97 7.14 -8.09 1.30
CA ALA A 97 8.03 -9.01 0.62
C ALA A 97 7.28 -10.07 -0.19
N CYS A 98 6.24 -10.67 0.39
CA CYS A 98 5.41 -11.67 -0.30
C CYS A 98 4.68 -11.08 -1.51
N LEU A 99 4.04 -9.92 -1.36
CA LEU A 99 3.28 -9.27 -2.43
C LEU A 99 4.20 -8.81 -3.57
N SER A 100 5.37 -8.26 -3.23
CA SER A 100 6.31 -7.71 -4.22
C SER A 100 7.11 -8.78 -4.95
N CYS A 101 7.46 -9.88 -4.27
CA CYS A 101 8.16 -11.01 -4.89
C CYS A 101 7.23 -11.82 -5.80
N GLY A 102 6.00 -12.08 -5.36
CA GLY A 102 5.08 -12.99 -6.03
C GLY A 102 3.89 -12.31 -6.70
N LEU A 103 3.02 -11.68 -5.89
CA LEU A 103 1.69 -11.27 -6.34
C LEU A 103 1.73 -10.23 -7.46
N TYR A 104 2.53 -9.16 -7.34
CA TYR A 104 2.56 -8.09 -8.35
C TYR A 104 3.15 -8.53 -9.68
N PRO A 105 4.34 -9.18 -9.73
CA PRO A 105 4.87 -9.68 -10.99
C PRO A 105 3.92 -10.67 -11.68
N ALA A 106 3.31 -11.59 -10.91
CA ALA A 106 2.35 -12.56 -11.44
C ALA A 106 1.06 -11.89 -11.93
N GLY A 107 0.48 -10.97 -11.14
CA GLY A 107 -0.76 -10.26 -11.45
C GLY A 107 -0.63 -9.45 -12.73
N TYR A 108 0.41 -8.61 -12.86
CA TYR A 108 0.66 -7.87 -14.10
C TYR A 108 0.91 -8.80 -15.28
N GLY A 109 1.68 -9.88 -15.08
CA GLY A 109 1.96 -10.85 -16.13
C GLY A 109 0.71 -11.55 -16.67
N VAL A 110 -0.25 -11.89 -15.80
CA VAL A 110 -1.54 -12.48 -16.22
C VAL A 110 -2.40 -11.45 -16.92
N ILE A 111 -2.55 -10.25 -16.36
CA ILE A 111 -3.40 -9.18 -16.91
C ILE A 111 -2.92 -8.75 -18.32
N ASP A 112 -1.61 -8.57 -18.50
CA ASP A 112 -1.05 -8.19 -19.80
C ASP A 112 -1.16 -9.32 -20.85
N LYS A 113 -1.19 -10.59 -20.43
CA LYS A 113 -1.46 -11.72 -21.34
C LYS A 113 -2.92 -11.77 -21.79
N MET A 114 -3.85 -11.48 -20.88
CA MET A 114 -5.29 -11.52 -21.15
C MET A 114 -5.76 -10.34 -22.01
N TRP A 115 -5.25 -9.13 -21.75
CA TRP A 115 -5.63 -7.93 -22.49
C TRP A 115 -4.45 -7.35 -23.28
N LYS A 116 -4.42 -7.63 -24.58
CA LYS A 116 -3.44 -7.06 -25.52
C LYS A 116 -3.94 -5.70 -25.98
N GLY A 117 -3.46 -4.63 -25.35
CA GLY A 117 -3.87 -3.26 -25.68
C GLY A 117 -3.30 -2.24 -24.71
N LYS A 118 -3.13 -1.01 -25.22
CA LYS A 118 -2.73 0.18 -24.45
C LYS A 118 -3.71 1.34 -24.61
N ASP A 119 -4.81 1.13 -25.33
CA ASP A 119 -5.86 2.13 -25.43
C ASP A 119 -6.54 2.34 -24.06
N LEU A 120 -7.28 3.45 -23.93
CA LEU A 120 -7.90 3.83 -22.68
C LEU A 120 -8.94 2.82 -22.19
N ILE A 121 -9.67 2.17 -23.11
CA ILE A 121 -10.71 1.20 -22.76
C ILE A 121 -10.04 -0.07 -22.20
N SER A 122 -9.05 -0.60 -22.90
CA SER A 122 -8.25 -1.73 -22.40
C SER A 122 -7.59 -1.42 -21.06
N SER A 123 -7.03 -0.22 -20.89
CA SER A 123 -6.42 0.21 -19.62
C SER A 123 -7.44 0.29 -18.49
N ALA A 124 -8.66 0.77 -18.76
CA ALA A 124 -9.74 0.80 -17.79
C ALA A 124 -10.20 -0.59 -17.39
N GLN A 125 -10.37 -1.49 -18.37
CA GLN A 125 -10.72 -2.89 -18.11
C GLN A 125 -9.66 -3.59 -17.24
N LYS A 126 -8.38 -3.44 -17.60
CA LYS A 126 -7.25 -3.95 -16.80
C LYS A 126 -7.27 -3.40 -15.38
N SER A 127 -7.54 -2.10 -15.21
CA SER A 127 -7.61 -1.45 -13.91
C SER A 127 -8.73 -2.00 -13.04
N VAL A 128 -9.92 -2.22 -13.60
CA VAL A 128 -11.05 -2.81 -12.87
C VAL A 128 -10.73 -4.25 -12.45
N VAL A 129 -10.19 -5.05 -13.37
CA VAL A 129 -9.81 -6.45 -13.07
C VAL A 129 -8.74 -6.52 -12.00
N GLU A 130 -7.71 -5.67 -12.09
CA GLU A 130 -6.65 -5.59 -11.09
C GLU A 130 -7.20 -5.30 -9.69
N ILE A 131 -8.07 -4.28 -9.56
CA ILE A 131 -8.69 -3.92 -8.26
C ILE A 131 -9.49 -5.09 -7.69
N PHE A 132 -10.32 -5.74 -8.50
CA PHE A 132 -11.17 -6.84 -8.02
C PHE A 132 -10.44 -8.17 -7.81
N THR A 133 -9.24 -8.34 -8.36
CA THR A 133 -8.47 -9.58 -8.20
C THR A 133 -7.34 -9.36 -7.20
N VAL A 134 -6.36 -8.55 -7.58
CA VAL A 134 -5.18 -8.25 -6.77
C VAL A 134 -5.56 -7.38 -5.58
N GLY A 135 -6.33 -6.31 -5.78
CA GLY A 135 -6.73 -5.39 -4.70
C GLY A 135 -7.49 -6.09 -3.58
N LEU A 136 -8.55 -6.85 -3.90
CA LEU A 136 -9.32 -7.60 -2.90
C LEU A 136 -8.46 -8.60 -2.12
N VAL A 137 -7.60 -9.35 -2.81
CA VAL A 137 -6.73 -10.35 -2.16
C VAL A 137 -5.68 -9.67 -1.28
N ALA A 138 -4.95 -8.68 -1.82
CA ALA A 138 -3.91 -7.97 -1.09
C ALA A 138 -4.47 -7.25 0.13
N ASN A 139 -5.63 -6.59 0.01
CA ASN A 139 -6.27 -5.90 1.13
C ASN A 139 -6.83 -6.87 2.18
N SER A 140 -7.41 -7.99 1.76
CA SER A 140 -7.88 -9.02 2.70
C SER A 140 -6.71 -9.61 3.50
N LEU A 141 -5.60 -9.94 2.84
CA LEU A 141 -4.38 -10.41 3.49
C LEU A 141 -3.79 -9.34 4.42
N SER A 142 -3.79 -8.08 3.97
CA SER A 142 -3.33 -6.92 4.72
C SER A 142 -4.09 -6.71 6.02
N MET A 143 -5.41 -6.84 5.98
CA MET A 143 -6.28 -6.78 7.17
C MET A 143 -6.13 -8.02 8.05
N LEU A 144 -6.04 -9.22 7.45
CA LEU A 144 -5.85 -10.47 8.19
C LEU A 144 -4.54 -10.47 8.97
N VAL A 145 -3.42 -10.12 8.33
CA VAL A 145 -2.10 -10.07 8.95
C VAL A 145 -2.09 -9.05 10.09
N ARG A 146 -2.72 -7.88 9.93
CA ARG A 146 -2.78 -6.88 10.99
C ARG A 146 -3.70 -7.27 12.14
N GLY A 147 -4.85 -7.89 11.84
CA GLY A 147 -5.80 -8.34 12.85
C GLY A 147 -5.30 -9.54 13.66
N LEU A 148 -4.49 -10.41 13.07
CA LEU A 148 -3.90 -11.58 13.74
C LEU A 148 -2.51 -11.32 14.34
N ALA A 149 -1.81 -10.26 13.89
CA ALA A 149 -0.49 -9.97 14.42
C ALA A 149 -0.58 -9.59 15.90
N PRO A 150 0.22 -10.22 16.78
CA PRO A 150 0.27 -9.83 18.18
C PRO A 150 0.84 -8.42 18.27
N THR A 151 0.01 -7.43 18.60
CA THR A 151 0.48 -6.07 18.83
C THR A 151 0.93 -5.93 20.27
N SER A 152 1.95 -5.10 20.51
CA SER A 152 2.48 -4.84 21.85
C SER A 152 1.66 -3.79 22.60
N ARG A 153 0.46 -3.45 22.11
CA ARG A 153 -0.34 -2.34 22.61
C ARG A 153 -1.16 -2.76 23.83
N PRO A 154 -1.16 -1.94 24.91
CA PRO A 154 -2.08 -2.15 26.03
C PRO A 154 -3.52 -2.13 25.53
N GLY A 155 -4.28 -3.19 25.82
CA GLY A 155 -5.68 -3.35 25.38
C GLY A 155 -5.86 -3.89 23.96
N SER A 156 -4.78 -4.22 23.24
CA SER A 156 -4.90 -5.03 22.03
C SER A 156 -5.38 -6.42 22.43
N ASN A 157 -6.67 -6.66 22.25
CA ASN A 157 -7.21 -8.00 22.39
C ASN A 157 -6.56 -8.88 21.31
N ASN A 158 -6.14 -10.09 21.68
CA ASN A 158 -5.86 -11.13 20.70
C ASN A 158 -7.19 -11.45 20.02
N TYR A 159 -7.51 -10.76 18.94
CA TYR A 159 -8.74 -10.99 18.20
C TYR A 159 -8.77 -12.46 17.77
N SER A 160 -9.88 -13.13 18.02
CA SER A 160 -10.06 -14.48 17.49
C SER A 160 -10.08 -14.40 15.95
N PRO A 161 -9.65 -15.45 15.24
CA PRO A 161 -9.74 -15.46 13.78
C PRO A 161 -11.14 -15.15 13.25
N ALA A 162 -12.19 -15.57 13.97
CA ALA A 162 -13.58 -15.23 13.63
C ALA A 162 -13.86 -13.72 13.72
N GLN A 163 -13.36 -13.03 14.75
CA GLN A 163 -13.53 -11.57 14.89
C GLN A 163 -12.81 -10.83 13.77
N VAL A 164 -11.59 -11.26 13.41
CA VAL A 164 -10.85 -10.67 12.28
C VAL A 164 -11.60 -10.88 10.96
N MET A 165 -12.18 -12.07 10.74
CA MET A 165 -12.97 -12.32 9.52
C MET A 165 -14.23 -11.48 9.45
N MET A 166 -14.97 -11.32 10.56
CA MET A 166 -16.14 -10.43 10.59
C MET A 166 -15.74 -8.99 10.29
N HIS A 167 -14.65 -8.51 10.88
CA HIS A 167 -14.10 -7.19 10.60
C HIS A 167 -13.76 -7.02 9.11
N ILE A 168 -13.11 -8.01 8.49
CA ILE A 168 -12.79 -7.98 7.06
C ILE A 168 -14.07 -7.87 6.24
N ILE A 169 -15.10 -8.67 6.53
CA ILE A 169 -16.38 -8.64 5.80
C ILE A 169 -17.03 -7.24 5.88
N GLU A 170 -16.99 -6.61 7.05
CA GLU A 170 -17.58 -5.29 7.27
C GLU A 170 -16.77 -4.14 6.63
N GLU A 171 -15.44 -4.22 6.67
CA GLU A 171 -14.56 -3.15 6.18
C GLU A 171 -14.20 -3.27 4.71
N LEU A 172 -14.12 -4.48 4.16
CA LEU A 172 -13.67 -4.71 2.79
C LEU A 172 -14.46 -3.89 1.75
N PRO A 173 -15.81 -3.76 1.82
CA PRO A 173 -16.53 -2.90 0.87
C PRO A 173 -16.09 -1.43 0.90
N LYS A 174 -15.76 -0.92 2.10
CA LYS A 174 -15.29 0.46 2.27
C LYS A 174 -13.86 0.60 1.74
N VAL A 175 -13.00 -0.37 2.03
CA VAL A 175 -11.62 -0.42 1.51
C VAL A 175 -11.62 -0.51 -0.01
N THR A 176 -12.44 -1.37 -0.61
CA THR A 176 -12.59 -1.48 -2.07
C THR A 176 -13.07 -0.18 -2.71
N LYS A 177 -13.98 0.55 -2.06
CA LYS A 177 -14.39 1.88 -2.53
C LYS A 177 -13.22 2.87 -2.54
N ASP A 178 -12.36 2.79 -1.54
CA ASP A 178 -11.17 3.64 -1.46
C ASP A 178 -10.06 3.17 -2.42
N ASP A 179 -9.95 1.86 -2.69
CA ASP A 179 -9.10 1.31 -3.76
C ASP A 179 -9.46 1.93 -5.10
N PHE A 180 -10.75 1.99 -5.44
CA PHE A 180 -11.18 2.61 -6.69
C PHE A 180 -10.76 4.07 -6.83
N LYS A 181 -10.64 4.82 -5.73
CA LYS A 181 -10.21 6.21 -5.79
C LYS A 181 -8.69 6.34 -5.92
N PHE A 182 -7.95 5.42 -5.32
CA PHE A 182 -6.50 5.47 -5.25
C PHE A 182 -5.84 4.70 -6.40
N TRP A 183 -6.20 3.43 -6.56
CA TRP A 183 -5.60 2.51 -7.51
C TRP A 183 -6.13 2.66 -8.93
N PHE A 184 -7.41 3.00 -9.15
CA PHE A 184 -7.91 3.18 -10.52
C PHE A 184 -7.13 4.23 -11.33
N PRO A 185 -6.94 5.48 -10.87
CA PRO A 185 -6.17 6.46 -11.63
C PRO A 185 -4.70 6.06 -11.81
N TYR A 186 -4.09 5.44 -10.78
CA TYR A 186 -2.74 4.91 -10.90
C TYR A 186 -2.65 3.79 -11.94
N ASN A 187 -3.56 2.81 -11.91
CA ASN A 187 -3.58 1.67 -12.82
C ASN A 187 -3.80 2.13 -14.26
N MET A 188 -4.68 3.11 -14.49
CA MET A 188 -4.83 3.74 -15.79
C MET A 188 -3.49 4.28 -16.28
N ALA A 189 -2.77 5.06 -15.45
CA ALA A 189 -1.46 5.57 -15.81
C ALA A 189 -0.42 4.46 -16.01
N ALA A 190 -0.44 3.43 -15.17
CA ALA A 190 0.49 2.32 -15.22
C ALA A 190 0.32 1.47 -16.49
N PHE A 191 -0.91 1.14 -16.85
CA PHE A 191 -1.21 0.33 -18.03
C PHE A 191 -1.01 1.11 -19.34
N THR A 192 -1.23 2.42 -19.35
CA THR A 192 -1.04 3.27 -20.54
C THR A 192 0.41 3.71 -20.73
N PHE A 193 1.05 4.27 -19.68
CA PHE A 193 2.31 5.00 -19.81
C PHE A 193 3.53 4.31 -19.21
N ILE A 194 3.38 3.58 -18.10
CA ILE A 194 4.53 2.98 -17.39
C ILE A 194 4.98 1.70 -18.12
N PRO A 195 6.26 1.57 -18.51
CA PRO A 195 6.80 0.35 -19.10
C PRO A 195 6.65 -0.85 -18.16
N THR A 196 6.22 -2.00 -18.69
CA THR A 196 5.99 -3.23 -17.90
C THR A 196 7.15 -3.61 -16.95
N PRO A 197 8.44 -3.51 -17.34
CA PRO A 197 9.55 -3.82 -16.43
C PRO A 197 9.72 -2.86 -15.24
N VAL A 198 9.08 -1.68 -15.29
CA VAL A 198 9.18 -0.66 -14.23
C VAL A 198 7.93 -0.66 -13.32
N ARG A 199 6.80 -1.20 -13.81
CA ARG A 199 5.52 -1.18 -13.08
C ARG A 199 5.60 -1.76 -11.67
N PRO A 200 6.24 -2.93 -11.42
CA PRO A 200 6.33 -3.45 -10.06
C PRO A 200 6.99 -2.48 -9.09
N LEU A 201 8.06 -1.81 -9.48
CA LEU A 201 8.72 -0.82 -8.63
C LEU A 201 7.80 0.37 -8.31
N THR A 202 7.13 0.94 -9.33
CA THR A 202 6.21 2.06 -9.10
C THR A 202 5.00 1.64 -8.27
N THR A 203 4.52 0.41 -8.46
CA THR A 203 3.41 -0.16 -7.69
C THR A 203 3.83 -0.32 -6.24
N MET A 204 5.03 -0.82 -5.95
CA MET A 204 5.53 -0.95 -4.58
C MET A 204 5.66 0.40 -3.87
N LEU A 205 6.04 1.47 -4.58
CA LEU A 205 6.06 2.82 -4.02
C LEU A 205 4.65 3.33 -3.71
N MET A 206 3.71 3.18 -4.64
CA MET A 206 2.31 3.54 -4.40
C MET A 206 1.70 2.72 -3.25
N ASP A 207 2.07 1.46 -3.19
CA ASP A 207 1.59 0.54 -2.19
C ASP A 207 2.17 0.89 -0.81
N SER A 208 3.41 1.38 -0.73
CA SER A 208 3.95 1.92 0.53
C SER A 208 3.02 2.99 1.14
N ILE A 209 2.53 3.91 0.31
CA ILE A 209 1.56 4.94 0.72
C ILE A 209 0.22 4.30 1.12
N TRP A 210 -0.26 3.35 0.33
CA TRP A 210 -1.48 2.60 0.62
C TRP A 210 -1.40 1.81 1.92
N GLN A 211 -0.25 1.21 2.23
CA GLN A 211 -0.02 0.44 3.46
C GLN A 211 0.06 1.34 4.68
N THR A 212 0.60 2.57 4.56
CA THR A 212 0.47 3.58 5.62
C THR A 212 -1.02 3.88 5.87
N TYR A 213 -1.82 4.07 4.82
CA TYR A 213 -3.25 4.28 4.96
C TYR A 213 -3.98 3.10 5.61
N MET A 214 -3.72 1.86 5.17
CA MET A 214 -4.31 0.65 5.74
C MET A 214 -3.92 0.47 7.20
N SER A 215 -2.67 0.81 7.53
CA SER A 215 -2.16 0.76 8.90
C SER A 215 -2.89 1.75 9.81
N LEU A 216 -3.09 3.00 9.37
CA LEU A 216 -3.89 4.01 10.09
C LEU A 216 -5.36 3.58 10.26
N ARG A 217 -5.94 2.99 9.21
CA ARG A 217 -7.33 2.53 9.24
C ARG A 217 -7.54 1.40 10.25
N SER A 218 -6.62 0.44 10.28
CA SER A 218 -6.65 -0.68 11.24
C SER A 218 -6.58 -0.19 12.69
N ASN A 219 -5.78 0.83 12.98
CA ASN A 219 -5.69 1.42 14.32
C ASN A 219 -7.00 2.10 14.77
N ASN A 220 -7.75 2.70 13.85
CA ASN A 220 -9.03 3.33 14.20
C ASN A 220 -10.10 2.30 14.61
N PHE A 221 -10.06 1.10 14.05
CA PHE A 221 -10.95 0.02 14.44
C PHE A 221 -10.69 -0.48 15.88
N GLU A 222 -9.41 -0.61 16.26
CA GLU A 222 -9.03 -0.97 17.64
C GLU A 222 -9.64 0.02 18.64
N ASN A 223 -9.53 1.32 18.36
CA ASN A 223 -10.06 2.38 19.24
C ASN A 223 -11.58 2.34 19.35
N GLN A 224 -12.31 2.05 18.26
CA GLN A 224 -13.77 1.93 18.27
C GLN A 224 -14.23 0.73 19.12
N THR A 225 -13.53 -0.39 19.02
CA THR A 225 -13.84 -1.60 19.78
C THR A 225 -13.60 -1.41 21.28
N GLN A 226 -12.52 -0.72 21.66
CA GLN A 226 -12.20 -0.43 23.06
C GLN A 226 -13.15 0.61 23.70
N GLY A 227 -13.70 1.53 22.91
CA GLY A 227 -14.61 2.57 23.39
C GLY A 227 -16.00 2.09 23.80
N GLY A 228 -16.29 0.78 23.73
CA GLY A 228 -17.56 0.21 24.19
C GLY A 228 -18.78 0.57 23.32
N ILE A 229 -18.56 1.17 22.14
CA ILE A 229 -19.62 1.29 21.13
C ILE A 229 -19.78 -0.11 20.52
N LYS A 230 -20.68 -0.89 21.12
CA LYS A 230 -21.19 -2.11 20.49
C LYS A 230 -21.80 -1.70 19.16
N LEU A 231 -21.15 -2.08 18.06
CA LEU A 231 -21.80 -2.14 16.76
C LEU A 231 -23.00 -3.07 16.93
N VAL A 232 -24.21 -2.49 16.85
CA VAL A 232 -25.48 -3.21 16.76
C VAL A 232 -25.69 -3.58 15.30
#